data_AF-A0A1B7W655-F1
#
_entry.id   AF-A0A1B7W655-F1
#
_cell.length_a   1.000
_cell.length_b   1.000
_cell.length_c   1.000
_cell.angle_alpha   90.00
_cell.angle_beta   90.00
_cell.angle_gamma   90.00
#
_symmetry.space_group_name_H-M   'P 1'
#
loop_
_entity.id
_entity.type
_entity.pdbx_description
1 polymer ?
#
loop_
_entity_poly.entity_id
_entity_poly.type
_entity_poly.pdbx_seq_one_letter_code
_entity_poly.pdbx_strand_id
1 'polypeptide(L)'
;MGFFSFVWFDLLTEAKKFFLTRFRAGTSYKTKQVLSQGSHYRDEIIIMGNYRSNPCKHPVRLVSVLWGTIWYQYLTNVLSPEQLSAEEVCDLYRRRWTIEEAFLLTKRLLGLAYLWVGNKNGVQIQIICTLIFYTVLNQLVGEVAIALNQPKEKISVEMVFRSLYYVAKAIARGEKPDTVTYLAERAKLFGLVKAERKRHREKAALNQQIWEPIPLS
;
A
#
# COMPACT_ATOMS: atom_id res chain seq x y z
N MET A 1 3.87 10.28 -13.91
CA MET A 1 3.30 10.60 -12.58
C MET A 1 2.02 11.36 -12.79
N GLY A 2 0.85 10.79 -12.49
CA GLY A 2 -0.45 11.29 -12.94
C GLY A 2 -1.11 12.38 -12.08
N PHE A 3 -0.59 12.70 -10.89
CA PHE A 3 -1.27 13.61 -9.94
C PHE A 3 -0.29 14.55 -9.21
N PHE A 4 0.49 15.32 -9.97
CA PHE A 4 1.36 16.36 -9.42
C PHE A 4 0.91 17.73 -9.93
N SER A 5 0.11 18.43 -9.13
CA SER A 5 -0.49 19.71 -9.47
C SER A 5 -0.63 20.57 -8.22
N PHE A 6 -0.05 21.77 -8.24
CA PHE A 6 -0.11 22.69 -7.11
C PHE A 6 -1.55 23.12 -6.79
N VAL A 7 -2.34 23.43 -7.83
CA VAL A 7 -3.78 23.71 -7.69
C VAL A 7 -4.49 22.56 -6.98
N TRP A 8 -4.15 21.32 -7.31
CA TRP A 8 -4.76 20.16 -6.67
C TRP A 8 -4.35 20.01 -5.20
N PHE A 9 -3.09 20.29 -4.86
CA PHE A 9 -2.61 20.27 -3.48
C PHE A 9 -3.30 21.35 -2.63
N ASP A 10 -3.46 22.55 -3.19
CA ASP A 10 -4.15 23.65 -2.52
C ASP A 10 -5.63 23.30 -2.30
N LEU A 11 -6.34 22.82 -3.33
CA LEU A 11 -7.74 22.40 -3.22
C LEU A 11 -7.95 21.31 -2.15
N LEU A 12 -7.07 20.31 -2.08
CA LEU A 12 -7.15 19.27 -1.06
C LEU A 12 -6.92 19.83 0.34
N THR A 13 -5.96 20.76 0.47
CA THR A 13 -5.64 21.40 1.76
C THR A 13 -6.78 22.30 2.24
N GLU A 14 -7.35 23.12 1.36
CA GLU A 14 -8.53 23.94 1.63
C GLU A 14 -9.74 23.08 2.03
N ALA A 15 -9.92 21.93 1.39
CA ALA A 15 -10.95 20.96 1.72
C ALA A 15 -10.66 20.11 2.98
N LYS A 16 -9.57 20.39 3.71
CA LYS A 16 -9.11 19.63 4.90
C LYS A 16 -8.91 18.14 4.62
N LYS A 17 -8.48 17.79 3.41
CA LYS A 17 -8.17 16.42 2.98
C LYS A 17 -6.67 16.21 2.96
N PHE A 18 -6.20 15.09 3.52
CA PHE A 18 -4.79 14.74 3.49
C PHE A 18 -4.40 14.05 2.18
N PHE A 19 -3.19 14.31 1.71
CA PHE A 19 -2.60 13.59 0.58
C PHE A 19 -1.18 13.15 0.87
N LEU A 20 -0.75 12.16 0.10
CA LEU A 20 0.61 11.67 0.07
C LEU A 20 0.96 11.29 -1.37
N THR A 21 1.99 11.93 -1.93
CA THR A 21 2.42 11.71 -3.32
C THR A 21 3.93 11.71 -3.42
N ARG A 22 4.49 11.27 -4.54
CA ARG A 22 5.94 11.34 -4.77
C ARG A 22 6.30 12.69 -5.38
N PHE A 23 7.38 13.25 -4.89
CA PHE A 23 7.93 14.50 -5.40
C PHE A 23 8.33 14.35 -6.87
N ARG A 24 8.07 15.37 -7.68
CA ARG A 24 8.45 15.39 -9.08
C ARG A 24 9.82 16.03 -9.22
N ALA A 25 10.78 15.26 -9.73
CA ALA A 25 12.13 15.75 -10.03
C ALA A 25 12.08 17.02 -10.89
N GLY A 26 12.96 17.98 -10.60
CA GLY A 26 13.01 19.29 -11.26
C GLY A 26 12.01 20.33 -10.73
N THR A 27 11.17 20.00 -9.73
CA THR A 27 10.29 20.99 -9.10
C THR A 27 11.11 21.90 -8.18
N SER A 28 11.00 23.22 -8.36
CA SER A 28 11.65 24.20 -7.50
C SER A 28 10.84 24.44 -6.22
N TYR A 29 11.55 24.56 -5.10
CA TYR A 29 10.97 24.84 -3.79
C TYR A 29 11.95 25.63 -2.92
N LYS A 30 11.43 26.21 -1.84
CA LYS A 30 12.23 26.80 -0.76
C LYS A 30 11.92 26.07 0.53
N THR A 31 12.94 25.69 1.29
CA THR A 31 12.75 25.16 2.64
C THR A 31 12.28 26.30 3.54
N LYS A 32 11.16 26.08 4.22
CA LYS A 32 10.64 26.98 5.27
C LYS A 32 11.18 26.59 6.64
N GLN A 33 11.20 25.30 6.94
CA GLN A 33 11.63 24.76 8.22
C GLN A 33 12.10 23.32 8.05
N VAL A 34 13.19 22.94 8.73
CA VAL A 34 13.60 21.54 8.88
C VAL A 34 12.96 21.00 10.16
N LEU A 35 12.23 19.90 10.08
CA LEU A 35 11.55 19.26 11.21
C LEU A 35 12.46 18.25 11.89
N SER A 36 13.11 17.39 11.10
CA SER A 36 14.12 16.44 11.57
C SER A 36 15.03 16.01 10.43
N GLN A 37 16.21 15.49 10.76
CA GLN A 37 17.15 14.95 9.78
C GLN A 37 18.03 13.87 10.42
N GLY A 38 18.40 12.88 9.62
CA GLY A 38 19.37 11.86 9.97
C GLY A 38 20.39 11.67 8.85
N SER A 39 21.23 10.64 8.98
CA SER A 39 22.22 10.29 7.94
C SER A 39 21.59 9.82 6.63
N HIS A 40 20.40 9.21 6.71
CA HIS A 40 19.70 8.61 5.56
C HIS A 40 18.31 9.22 5.30
N TYR A 41 17.92 10.28 6.01
CA TYR A 41 16.63 10.92 5.76
C TYR A 41 16.64 12.41 6.11
N ARG A 42 15.71 13.15 5.53
CA ARG A 42 15.49 14.58 5.79
C ARG A 42 14.00 14.88 5.72
N ASP A 43 13.51 15.62 6.70
CA ASP A 43 12.11 15.94 6.86
C ASP A 43 11.91 17.45 7.02
N GLU A 44 11.17 18.06 6.10
CA GLU A 44 11.13 19.52 5.94
C GLU A 44 9.75 20.02 5.58
N ILE A 45 9.39 21.20 6.05
CA ILE A 45 8.31 22.01 5.48
C ILE A 45 8.89 22.88 4.37
N ILE A 46 8.30 22.80 3.19
CA ILE A 46 8.72 23.51 1.99
C ILE A 46 7.58 24.37 1.43
N ILE A 47 7.94 25.38 0.66
CA ILE A 47 7.04 26.18 -0.17
C ILE A 47 7.40 25.91 -1.63
N MET A 48 6.42 25.51 -2.43
CA MET A 48 6.59 25.18 -3.85
C MET A 48 5.98 26.25 -4.76
N GLY A 49 6.39 26.28 -6.02
CA GLY A 49 5.82 27.21 -7.00
C GLY A 49 6.39 28.63 -6.88
N ASN A 50 7.71 28.75 -6.80
CA ASN A 50 8.42 30.04 -6.72
C ASN A 50 8.24 30.93 -7.97
N TYR A 51 7.69 30.41 -9.07
CA TYR A 51 7.45 31.17 -10.31
C TYR A 51 5.98 31.60 -10.42
N ARG A 52 5.78 32.84 -10.90
CA ARG A 52 4.49 33.56 -10.95
C ARG A 52 3.36 32.81 -11.68
N SER A 53 3.66 31.86 -12.56
CA SER A 53 2.65 31.21 -13.40
C SER A 53 1.80 30.17 -12.68
N ASN A 54 2.28 29.58 -11.56
CA ASN A 54 1.49 28.62 -10.77
C ASN A 54 2.08 28.44 -9.35
N PRO A 55 1.86 29.36 -8.41
CA PRO A 55 2.33 29.17 -7.04
C PRO A 55 1.49 28.13 -6.29
N CYS A 56 2.13 27.29 -5.48
CA CYS A 56 1.43 26.50 -4.46
C CYS A 56 1.21 27.42 -3.26
N LYS A 57 -0.04 27.71 -2.91
CA LYS A 57 -0.37 28.66 -1.85
C LYS A 57 -0.05 28.13 -0.47
N HIS A 58 -0.29 26.84 -0.25
CA HIS A 58 -0.08 26.21 1.04
C HIS A 58 1.31 25.55 1.13
N PRO A 59 2.02 25.70 2.26
CA PRO A 59 3.23 24.93 2.50
C PRO A 59 2.88 23.44 2.58
N VAL A 60 3.83 22.61 2.15
CA VAL A 60 3.73 21.15 2.23
C VAL A 60 4.95 20.60 2.93
N ARG A 61 4.88 19.36 3.39
CA ARG A 61 6.00 18.64 3.97
C ARG A 61 6.64 17.73 2.93
N LEU A 62 7.97 17.78 2.86
CA LEU A 62 8.83 16.95 2.02
C LEU A 62 9.63 16.01 2.90
N VAL A 63 9.37 14.72 2.76
CA VAL A 63 10.16 13.65 3.40
C VAL A 63 11.06 13.03 2.34
N SER A 64 12.37 13.19 2.51
CA SER A 64 13.40 12.60 1.67
C SER A 64 14.07 11.45 2.41
N VAL A 65 14.21 10.28 1.79
CA VAL A 65 14.82 9.10 2.40
C VAL A 65 15.72 8.39 1.40
N LEU A 66 16.91 8.02 1.86
CA LEU A 66 17.91 7.28 1.09
C LEU A 66 17.67 5.78 1.27
N TRP A 67 17.21 5.12 0.21
CA TRP A 67 17.08 3.67 0.17
C TRP A 67 18.17 3.10 -0.74
N GLY A 68 19.15 2.41 -0.15
CA GLY A 68 20.35 1.98 -0.85
C GLY A 68 21.14 3.20 -1.35
N THR A 69 21.16 3.42 -2.66
CA THR A 69 21.86 4.56 -3.29
C THR A 69 20.92 5.62 -3.85
N ILE A 70 19.59 5.44 -3.70
CA ILE A 70 18.58 6.29 -4.34
C ILE A 70 17.82 7.10 -3.28
N TRP A 71 17.78 8.41 -3.48
CA TRP A 71 16.91 9.29 -2.71
C TRP A 71 15.47 9.22 -3.23
N TYR A 72 14.56 8.83 -2.35
CA TYR A 72 13.13 8.90 -2.58
C TYR A 72 12.57 10.10 -1.84
N GLN A 73 11.67 10.82 -2.50
CA GLN A 73 11.12 12.07 -1.99
C GLN A 73 9.60 11.99 -2.05
N TYR A 74 8.96 12.24 -0.92
CA TYR A 74 7.52 12.16 -0.73
C TYR A 74 6.97 13.49 -0.23
N LEU A 75 5.83 13.89 -0.75
CA LEU A 75 5.10 15.10 -0.38
C LEU A 75 3.80 14.77 0.33
N THR A 76 3.53 15.49 1.41
CA THR A 76 2.25 15.45 2.11
C THR A 76 1.88 16.84 2.64
N ASN A 77 0.59 17.10 2.84
CA ASN A 77 0.12 18.28 3.56
C ASN A 77 -0.09 18.02 5.07
N VAL A 78 0.31 16.85 5.59
CA VAL A 78 0.40 16.61 7.04
C VAL A 78 1.69 17.23 7.56
N LEU A 79 1.59 18.44 8.14
CA LEU A 79 2.75 19.24 8.54
C LEU A 79 3.37 18.83 9.88
N SER A 80 2.59 18.19 10.76
CA SER A 80 3.03 17.76 12.10
C SER A 80 3.63 16.35 12.06
N PRO A 81 4.90 16.18 12.48
CA PRO A 81 5.51 14.86 12.68
C PRO A 81 4.81 14.00 13.72
N GLU A 82 4.15 14.61 14.70
CA GLU A 82 3.41 13.92 15.76
C GLU A 82 2.13 13.26 15.22
N GLN A 83 1.51 13.86 14.19
CA GLN A 83 0.35 13.27 13.51
C GLN A 83 0.74 12.19 12.51
N LEU A 84 1.88 12.36 11.83
CA LEU A 84 2.39 11.40 10.86
C LEU A 84 3.92 11.50 10.83
N SER A 85 4.61 10.50 11.34
CA SER A 85 6.08 10.48 11.36
C SER A 85 6.67 10.36 9.95
N ALA A 86 7.94 10.73 9.79
CA ALA A 86 8.65 10.58 8.51
C ALA A 86 8.74 9.09 8.06
N GLU A 87 8.85 8.17 9.02
CA GLU A 87 8.81 6.73 8.77
C GLU A 87 7.43 6.30 8.23
N GLU A 88 6.35 6.71 8.90
CA GLU A 88 4.98 6.39 8.48
C GLU A 88 4.65 6.97 7.10
N VAL A 89 5.17 8.16 6.76
CA VAL A 89 5.05 8.71 5.39
C VAL A 89 5.62 7.72 4.36
N CYS A 90 6.81 7.19 4.60
CA CYS A 90 7.45 6.24 3.68
C CYS A 90 6.67 4.92 3.61
N ASP A 91 6.21 4.42 4.76
CA ASP A 91 5.48 3.16 4.87
C ASP A 91 4.09 3.24 4.23
N LEU A 92 3.36 4.33 4.43
CA LEU A 92 2.10 4.59 3.75
C LEU A 92 2.28 4.69 2.24
N TYR A 93 3.29 5.43 1.76
CA TYR A 93 3.52 5.54 0.32
C TYR A 93 3.87 4.18 -0.30
N ARG A 94 4.56 3.30 0.45
CA ARG A 94 4.87 1.95 -0.02
C ARG A 94 3.61 1.13 -0.31
N ARG A 95 2.51 1.34 0.43
CA ARG A 95 1.20 0.71 0.20
C ARG A 95 0.55 1.13 -1.12
N ARG A 96 1.06 2.15 -1.82
CA ARG A 96 0.59 2.52 -3.18
C ARG A 96 0.66 1.32 -4.14
N TRP A 97 1.65 0.44 -4.01
CA TRP A 97 1.77 -0.75 -4.86
C TRP A 97 0.63 -1.76 -4.67
N THR A 98 -0.07 -1.73 -3.53
CA THR A 98 -1.21 -2.62 -3.27
C THR A 98 -2.33 -2.45 -4.31
N ILE A 99 -2.49 -1.27 -4.91
CA ILE A 99 -3.45 -1.10 -6.02
C ILE A 99 -3.05 -1.89 -7.26
N GLU A 100 -1.75 -1.98 -7.55
CA GLU A 100 -1.22 -2.73 -8.69
C GLU A 100 -1.38 -4.24 -8.45
N GLU A 101 -1.15 -4.69 -7.21
CA GLU A 101 -1.45 -6.06 -6.79
C GLU A 101 -2.96 -6.37 -6.90
N ALA A 102 -3.84 -5.45 -6.50
CA ALA A 102 -5.29 -5.61 -6.65
C ALA A 102 -5.69 -5.76 -8.13
N PHE A 103 -5.13 -4.95 -9.03
CA PHE A 103 -5.36 -5.09 -10.46
C PHE A 103 -4.80 -6.41 -11.02
N LEU A 104 -3.64 -6.85 -10.54
CA LEU A 104 -3.06 -8.13 -10.95
C LEU A 104 -3.95 -9.30 -10.52
N LEU A 105 -4.39 -9.32 -9.25
CA LEU A 105 -5.26 -10.37 -8.70
C LEU A 105 -6.59 -10.42 -9.44
N THR A 106 -7.26 -9.28 -9.61
CA THR A 106 -8.55 -9.23 -10.33
C THR A 106 -8.42 -9.68 -11.79
N LYS A 107 -7.39 -9.23 -12.51
CA LYS A 107 -7.19 -9.59 -13.93
C LYS A 107 -6.75 -11.03 -14.13
N ARG A 108 -5.80 -11.51 -13.34
CA ARG A 108 -5.13 -12.81 -13.56
C ARG A 108 -5.70 -13.92 -12.68
N LEU A 109 -5.78 -13.71 -11.37
CA LEU A 109 -6.28 -14.73 -10.45
C LEU A 109 -7.79 -14.94 -10.60
N LEU A 110 -8.55 -13.85 -10.63
CA LEU A 110 -10.01 -13.89 -10.77
C LEU A 110 -10.49 -13.92 -12.23
N GLY A 111 -9.55 -13.87 -13.19
CA GLY A 111 -9.85 -14.09 -14.61
C GLY A 111 -10.54 -12.93 -15.33
N LEU A 112 -10.60 -11.71 -14.75
CA LEU A 112 -11.26 -10.56 -15.41
C LEU A 112 -10.62 -10.15 -16.74
N ALA A 113 -9.38 -10.57 -17.01
CA ALA A 113 -8.76 -10.37 -18.31
C ALA A 113 -9.45 -11.14 -19.45
N TYR A 114 -10.28 -12.13 -19.13
CA TYR A 114 -11.02 -12.95 -20.08
C TYR A 114 -12.52 -12.60 -19.96
N LEU A 115 -12.98 -11.65 -20.77
CA LEU A 115 -14.39 -11.29 -20.85
C LEU A 115 -15.13 -12.33 -21.68
N TRP A 116 -16.21 -12.89 -21.12
CA TRP A 116 -16.99 -13.95 -21.75
C TRP A 116 -18.18 -13.43 -22.57
N VAL A 117 -18.48 -12.14 -22.45
CA VAL A 117 -19.67 -11.52 -23.02
C VAL A 117 -19.28 -10.24 -23.76
N GLY A 118 -19.82 -10.05 -24.97
CA GLY A 118 -19.56 -8.87 -25.79
C GLY A 118 -20.52 -7.69 -25.59
N ASN A 119 -21.65 -7.90 -24.91
CA ASN A 119 -22.59 -6.82 -24.63
C ASN A 119 -22.14 -5.97 -23.42
N LYS A 120 -22.46 -4.67 -23.45
CA LYS A 120 -22.03 -3.72 -22.42
C LYS A 120 -22.48 -4.13 -21.01
N ASN A 121 -23.72 -4.60 -20.88
CA ASN A 121 -24.29 -4.98 -19.59
C ASN A 121 -23.58 -6.21 -18.99
N GLY A 122 -23.30 -7.22 -19.79
CA GLY A 122 -22.58 -8.42 -19.36
C GLY A 122 -21.16 -8.12 -18.93
N VAL A 123 -20.45 -7.24 -19.65
CA VAL A 123 -19.12 -6.76 -19.23
C VAL A 123 -19.21 -6.03 -17.89
N GLN A 124 -20.18 -5.14 -17.71
CA GLN A 124 -20.38 -4.43 -16.44
C GLN A 124 -20.68 -5.38 -15.28
N ILE A 125 -21.55 -6.37 -15.49
CA ILE A 125 -21.86 -7.41 -14.50
C ILE A 125 -20.60 -8.20 -14.15
N GLN A 126 -19.82 -8.65 -15.14
CA GLN A 126 -18.59 -9.40 -14.89
C GLN A 126 -17.57 -8.59 -14.07
N ILE A 127 -17.41 -7.29 -14.37
CA ILE A 127 -16.55 -6.38 -13.58
C ILE A 127 -17.06 -6.30 -12.14
N ILE A 128 -18.35 -6.01 -11.93
CA ILE A 128 -18.93 -5.83 -10.59
C ILE A 128 -18.83 -7.13 -9.78
N CYS A 129 -19.21 -8.28 -10.35
CA CYS A 129 -19.10 -9.58 -9.69
C CYS A 129 -17.65 -9.89 -9.29
N THR A 130 -16.67 -9.58 -10.15
CA THR A 130 -15.25 -9.78 -9.83
C THR A 130 -14.83 -8.90 -8.65
N LEU A 131 -15.24 -7.63 -8.61
CA LEU A 131 -14.88 -6.71 -7.52
C LEU A 131 -15.55 -7.09 -6.19
N ILE A 132 -16.79 -7.57 -6.22
CA ILE A 132 -17.48 -8.11 -5.04
C ILE A 132 -16.73 -9.34 -4.54
N PHE A 133 -16.43 -10.29 -5.42
CA PHE A 133 -15.72 -11.51 -5.04
C PHE A 133 -14.30 -11.22 -4.52
N TYR A 134 -13.58 -10.27 -5.12
CA TYR A 134 -12.29 -9.79 -4.62
C TYR A 134 -12.39 -9.26 -3.18
N THR A 135 -13.46 -8.53 -2.87
CA THR A 135 -13.70 -7.98 -1.52
C THR A 135 -13.96 -9.10 -0.51
N VAL A 136 -14.85 -10.05 -0.84
CA VAL A 136 -15.15 -11.23 0.01
C VAL A 136 -13.90 -12.07 0.24
N LEU A 137 -13.13 -12.34 -0.82
CA LEU A 137 -11.87 -13.09 -0.71
C LEU A 137 -10.86 -12.38 0.21
N ASN A 138 -10.75 -11.04 0.12
CA ASN A 138 -9.88 -10.26 0.99
C ASN A 138 -10.32 -10.23 2.45
N GLN A 139 -11.64 -10.31 2.70
CA GLN A 139 -12.19 -10.45 4.04
C GLN A 139 -11.82 -11.82 4.61
N LEU A 140 -12.07 -12.91 3.87
CA LEU A 140 -11.70 -14.26 4.27
C LEU A 140 -10.19 -14.39 4.57
N VAL A 141 -9.33 -13.79 3.74
CA VAL A 141 -7.88 -13.74 3.98
C VAL A 141 -7.57 -13.04 5.31
N GLY A 142 -8.30 -11.98 5.67
CA GLY A 142 -8.17 -11.30 6.95
C GLY A 142 -8.60 -12.17 8.14
N GLU A 143 -9.73 -12.87 8.01
CA GLU A 143 -10.23 -13.79 9.04
C GLU A 143 -9.26 -14.97 9.26
N VAL A 144 -8.72 -15.55 8.18
CA VAL A 144 -7.67 -16.58 8.25
C VAL A 144 -6.39 -16.04 8.91
N ALA A 145 -6.01 -14.79 8.61
CA ALA A 145 -4.85 -14.15 9.24
C ALA A 145 -5.03 -14.04 10.77
N ILE A 146 -6.22 -13.62 11.21
CA ILE A 146 -6.59 -13.54 12.64
C ILE A 146 -6.53 -14.93 13.27
N ALA A 147 -7.14 -15.94 12.64
CA ALA A 147 -7.15 -17.32 13.16
C ALA A 147 -5.74 -17.93 13.28
N LEU A 148 -4.82 -17.54 12.41
CA LEU A 148 -3.42 -17.99 12.43
C LEU A 148 -2.51 -17.13 13.32
N ASN A 149 -3.03 -16.06 13.93
CA ASN A 149 -2.24 -15.05 14.63
C ASN A 149 -1.07 -14.52 13.78
N GLN A 150 -1.34 -14.23 12.50
CA GLN A 150 -0.37 -13.70 11.54
C GLN A 150 -0.83 -12.34 10.98
N PRO A 151 0.09 -11.44 10.64
CA PRO A 151 -0.25 -10.25 9.85
C PRO A 151 -0.89 -10.64 8.51
N LYS A 152 -1.91 -9.90 8.07
CA LYS A 152 -2.64 -10.15 6.82
C LYS A 152 -1.70 -10.21 5.61
N GLU A 153 -0.66 -9.39 5.59
CA GLU A 153 0.34 -9.31 4.52
C GLU A 153 1.11 -10.63 4.34
N LYS A 154 1.22 -11.44 5.41
CA LYS A 154 1.86 -12.76 5.37
C LYS A 154 0.94 -13.85 4.81
N ILE A 155 -0.36 -13.62 4.68
CA ILE A 155 -1.27 -14.60 4.09
C ILE A 155 -1.31 -14.44 2.57
N SER A 156 -1.20 -15.54 1.84
CA SER A 156 -1.26 -15.57 0.38
C SER A 156 -2.72 -15.62 -0.09
N VAL A 157 -3.19 -14.52 -0.67
CA VAL A 157 -4.54 -14.42 -1.28
C VAL A 157 -4.75 -15.50 -2.34
N GLU A 158 -3.73 -15.76 -3.17
CA GLU A 158 -3.77 -16.78 -4.20
C GLU A 158 -3.94 -18.19 -3.61
N MET A 159 -3.19 -18.52 -2.56
CA MET A 159 -3.28 -19.86 -1.97
C MET A 159 -4.59 -20.06 -1.22
N VAL A 160 -5.11 -19.02 -0.56
CA VAL A 160 -6.47 -19.05 0.03
C VAL A 160 -7.50 -19.32 -1.07
N PHE A 161 -7.47 -18.57 -2.18
CA PHE A 161 -8.38 -18.77 -3.31
C PHE A 161 -8.29 -20.20 -3.87
N ARG A 162 -7.09 -20.70 -4.16
CA ARG A 162 -6.87 -22.07 -4.66
C ARG A 162 -7.38 -23.13 -3.66
N SER A 163 -7.30 -22.87 -2.36
CA SER A 163 -7.72 -23.80 -1.31
C SER A 163 -9.24 -23.88 -1.15
N LEU A 164 -10.00 -22.90 -1.63
CA LEU A 164 -11.47 -22.95 -1.65
C LEU A 164 -11.99 -24.18 -2.42
N TYR A 165 -11.23 -24.71 -3.38
CA TYR A 165 -11.54 -25.97 -4.05
C TYR A 165 -11.71 -27.13 -3.04
N TYR A 166 -10.83 -27.24 -2.05
CA TYR A 166 -10.89 -28.29 -1.04
C TYR A 166 -12.04 -28.10 -0.06
N VAL A 167 -12.33 -26.84 0.29
CA VAL A 167 -13.51 -26.49 1.10
C VAL A 167 -14.79 -26.90 0.37
N ALA A 168 -14.92 -26.53 -0.91
CA ALA A 168 -16.07 -26.91 -1.73
C ALA A 168 -16.23 -28.44 -1.84
N LYS A 169 -15.12 -29.17 -1.99
CA LYS A 169 -15.13 -30.64 -2.00
C LYS A 169 -15.54 -31.25 -0.66
N ALA A 170 -15.14 -30.65 0.47
CA ALA A 170 -15.58 -31.08 1.79
C ALA A 170 -17.09 -30.85 1.99
N ILE A 171 -17.60 -29.68 1.58
CA ILE A 171 -19.04 -29.38 1.60
C ILE A 171 -19.82 -30.37 0.74
N ALA A 172 -19.34 -30.69 -0.46
CA ALA A 172 -19.98 -31.66 -1.36
C ALA A 172 -20.03 -33.08 -0.79
N ARG A 173 -19.11 -33.44 0.11
CA ARG A 173 -19.12 -34.71 0.86
C ARG A 173 -20.01 -34.69 2.11
N GLY A 174 -20.65 -33.56 2.41
CA GLY A 174 -21.53 -33.38 3.56
C GLY A 174 -20.83 -32.95 4.86
N GLU A 175 -19.51 -32.73 4.83
CA GLU A 175 -18.70 -32.40 6.03
C GLU A 175 -19.00 -30.99 6.58
N LYS A 176 -19.55 -30.08 5.76
CA LYS A 176 -19.90 -28.67 6.07
C LYS A 176 -18.93 -27.99 7.05
N PRO A 177 -17.61 -27.97 6.77
CA PRO A 177 -16.65 -27.40 7.70
C PRO A 177 -16.81 -25.88 7.78
N ASP A 178 -16.52 -25.30 8.94
CA ASP A 178 -16.27 -23.86 9.02
C ASP A 178 -15.07 -23.51 8.13
N THR A 179 -15.25 -22.54 7.23
CA THR A 179 -14.28 -22.25 6.17
C THR A 179 -12.97 -21.71 6.74
N VAL A 180 -13.04 -20.79 7.70
CA VAL A 180 -11.87 -20.15 8.31
C VAL A 180 -11.06 -21.19 9.08
N THR A 181 -11.73 -21.97 9.92
CA THR A 181 -11.11 -23.04 10.72
C THR A 181 -10.47 -24.10 9.81
N TYR A 182 -11.18 -24.54 8.76
CA TYR A 182 -10.67 -25.54 7.82
C TYR A 182 -9.37 -25.10 7.15
N LEU A 183 -9.31 -23.84 6.72
CA LEU A 183 -8.14 -23.25 6.08
C LEU A 183 -7.00 -23.05 7.07
N ALA A 184 -7.29 -22.56 8.28
CA ALA A 184 -6.29 -22.30 9.31
C ALA A 184 -5.59 -23.59 9.78
N GLU A 185 -6.35 -24.65 10.09
CA GLU A 185 -5.81 -25.95 10.48
C GLU A 185 -4.89 -26.56 9.41
N ARG A 186 -5.17 -26.27 8.14
CA ARG A 186 -4.44 -26.81 6.98
C ARG A 186 -3.50 -25.77 6.36
N ALA A 187 -3.19 -24.68 7.08
CA ALA A 187 -2.42 -23.57 6.52
C ALA A 187 -1.05 -23.98 5.98
N LYS A 188 -0.38 -24.95 6.63
CA LYS A 188 0.89 -25.49 6.17
C LYS A 188 0.74 -26.33 4.90
N LEU A 189 -0.26 -27.21 4.85
CA LEU A 189 -0.56 -28.06 3.69
C LEU A 189 -0.88 -27.22 2.45
N PHE A 190 -1.66 -26.16 2.64
CA PHE A 190 -2.08 -25.25 1.58
C PHE A 190 -1.08 -24.12 1.30
N GLY A 191 0.03 -24.03 2.03
CA GLY A 191 1.02 -22.97 1.83
C GLY A 191 0.43 -21.55 2.01
N LEU A 192 -0.50 -21.37 2.94
CA LEU A 192 -1.22 -20.10 3.11
C LEU A 192 -0.31 -19.00 3.64
N VAL A 193 0.67 -19.35 4.49
CA VAL A 193 1.61 -18.38 5.08
C VAL A 193 2.84 -18.26 4.18
N LYS A 194 3.11 -17.03 3.71
CA LYS A 194 4.27 -16.71 2.88
C LYS A 194 5.56 -16.93 3.68
N ALA A 195 6.51 -17.64 3.07
CA ALA A 195 7.83 -17.85 3.67
C ALA A 195 8.64 -16.55 3.74
N GLU A 196 9.38 -16.36 4.83
CA GLU A 196 10.25 -15.21 5.00
C GLU A 196 11.61 -15.45 4.32
N ARG A 197 11.87 -14.66 3.26
CA ARG A 197 13.07 -14.78 2.45
C ARG A 197 14.18 -13.85 2.94
N LYS A 198 15.44 -14.14 2.56
CA LYS A 198 16.61 -13.30 2.89
C LYS A 198 16.40 -11.81 2.59
N ARG A 199 15.83 -11.50 1.42
CA ARG A 199 15.50 -10.13 0.99
C ARG A 199 14.57 -9.39 1.96
N HIS A 200 13.65 -10.09 2.64
CA HIS A 200 12.73 -9.45 3.58
C HIS A 200 13.50 -9.00 4.82
N ARG A 201 14.41 -9.83 5.32
CA ARG A 201 15.31 -9.51 6.44
C ARG A 201 16.27 -8.36 6.10
N GLU A 202 16.88 -8.40 4.92
CA GLU A 202 17.75 -7.32 4.42
C GLU A 202 17.00 -5.97 4.36
N LYS A 203 15.75 -5.99 3.90
CA LYS A 203 14.91 -4.78 3.86
C LYS A 203 14.54 -4.27 5.24
N ALA A 204 14.25 -5.15 6.20
CA ALA A 204 13.96 -4.78 7.57
C ALA A 204 15.19 -4.14 8.24
N ALA A 205 16.37 -4.74 8.07
CA ALA A 205 17.63 -4.19 8.57
C ALA A 205 17.93 -2.81 7.99
N LEU A 206 17.72 -2.61 6.68
CA LEU A 206 17.89 -1.31 6.05
C LEU A 206 16.89 -0.26 6.58
N ASN A 207 15.63 -0.65 6.83
CA ASN A 207 14.66 0.27 7.44
C ASN A 207 15.13 0.72 8.83
N GLN A 208 15.62 -0.22 9.64
CA GLN A 208 16.13 0.07 10.97
C GLN A 208 17.33 1.03 10.91
N GLN A 209 18.28 0.80 10.01
CA GLN A 209 19.45 1.69 9.80
C GLN A 209 19.05 3.11 9.39
N ILE A 210 17.96 3.29 8.65
CA ILE A 210 17.50 4.60 8.19
C ILE A 210 16.92 5.43 9.34
N TRP A 211 16.16 4.79 10.24
CA TRP A 211 15.39 5.46 11.29
C TRP A 211 16.01 5.37 12.69
N GLU A 212 17.12 4.65 12.85
CA GLU A 212 17.85 4.61 14.11
C GLU A 212 18.26 6.03 14.56
N PRO A 213 17.94 6.42 15.81
CA PRO A 213 18.34 7.72 16.32
C PRO A 213 19.86 7.79 16.41
N ILE A 214 20.43 8.89 15.92
CA ILE A 214 21.87 9.16 16.07
C ILE A 214 22.17 9.23 17.57
N PRO A 215 23.13 8.43 18.11
CA PRO A 215 23.48 8.53 19.51
C PRO A 215 23.96 9.96 19.79
N LEU A 216 23.39 10.59 20.82
CA LEU A 216 23.83 11.88 21.33
C LEU A 216 25.27 11.71 21.82
N SER A 217 26.23 12.28 21.09
CA SER A 217 27.63 12.45 21.51
C SER A 217 27.77 13.61 22.48
#